data_AF-I7LE33-F1
#
_entry.id   AF-I7LE33-F1
#
_cell.length_a   1.000
_cell.length_b   1.000
_cell.length_c   1.000
_cell.angle_alpha   90.00
_cell.angle_beta   90.00
_cell.angle_gamma   90.00
#
_symmetry.space_group_name_H-M   'P 1'
#
loop_
_entity.id
_entity.type
_entity.pdbx_description
1 polymer ?
#
loop_
_entity_poly.entity_id
_entity_poly.type
_entity_poly.pdbx_seq_one_letter_code
_entity_poly.pdbx_strand_id
1 'polypeptide(L)'
;MDIHNKEFTRRGRNGYDRYEVDSFLDDIVDSYGDTLDEMIDLKNQIVAQDEKIEKLQSQVDDYNKKKMEVNDVLVSARQSANELKLAAEKEAAQIIEDAKKQAETDTNFQKQQQETISADYKRIKEEVAVFRKHIQDLLEKQINDLSDENWQHTLDEFYHTERFYPGDGSEPLSYAQSQEEEFARESALDDEIDDDEPDIIDNEDLDGLNSTQEPDDLDSSSTILSGDSPSQETVDRSNPEINFSDNAPTIVFPDNYKDHN
;
A
#
# COMPACT_ATOMS: atom_id res chain seq x y z
N MET A 1 71.70 -54.86 -49.28
CA MET A 1 72.81 -55.53 -50.01
C MET A 1 73.46 -54.53 -50.95
N ASP A 2 74.80 -54.44 -50.96
CA ASP A 2 75.54 -53.63 -51.94
C ASP A 2 75.96 -54.51 -53.13
N ILE A 3 75.04 -54.64 -54.07
CA ILE A 3 75.17 -55.44 -55.30
C ILE A 3 76.35 -54.98 -56.18
N HIS A 4 76.82 -53.75 -56.02
CA HIS A 4 77.91 -53.19 -56.83
C HIS A 4 79.30 -53.67 -56.44
N ASN A 5 79.49 -54.16 -55.20
CA ASN A 5 80.80 -54.56 -54.67
C ASN A 5 80.97 -56.08 -54.52
N LYS A 6 80.05 -56.91 -55.06
CA LYS A 6 80.13 -58.37 -54.96
C LYS A 6 81.05 -58.96 -56.04
N GLU A 7 82.13 -59.61 -55.62
CA GLU A 7 83.00 -60.41 -56.48
C GLU A 7 82.78 -61.91 -56.26
N PHE A 8 82.77 -62.71 -57.32
CA PHE A 8 82.59 -64.16 -57.25
C PHE A 8 83.92 -64.91 -57.45
N THR A 9 84.12 -65.97 -56.68
CA THR A 9 85.30 -66.82 -56.78
C THR A 9 85.30 -67.56 -58.12
N ARG A 10 86.43 -67.57 -58.85
CA ARG A 10 86.53 -68.27 -60.16
C ARG A 10 86.79 -69.76 -59.98
N ARG A 11 86.05 -70.59 -60.73
CA ARG A 11 86.22 -72.05 -60.78
C ARG A 11 86.70 -72.46 -62.18
N GLY A 12 87.97 -72.85 -62.27
CA GLY A 12 88.61 -73.25 -63.54
C GLY A 12 88.97 -72.07 -64.47
N ARG A 13 89.26 -72.36 -65.75
CA ARG A 13 89.72 -71.35 -66.73
C ARG A 13 88.64 -70.40 -67.26
N ASN A 14 87.34 -70.71 -67.08
CA ASN A 14 86.27 -70.02 -67.81
C ASN A 14 84.96 -69.77 -67.03
N GLY A 15 84.92 -69.83 -65.69
CA GLY A 15 83.66 -69.61 -64.96
C GLY A 15 83.79 -69.13 -63.52
N TYR A 16 82.69 -68.55 -63.02
CA TYR A 16 82.48 -68.25 -61.60
C TYR A 16 81.92 -69.49 -60.87
N ASP A 17 82.10 -69.58 -59.56
CA ASP A 17 81.56 -70.68 -58.78
C ASP A 17 80.03 -70.61 -58.76
N ARG A 18 79.40 -71.64 -59.34
CA ARG A 18 77.95 -71.72 -59.48
C ARG A 18 77.24 -71.57 -58.14
N TYR A 19 77.77 -72.18 -57.07
CA TYR A 19 77.10 -72.19 -55.77
C TYR A 19 77.10 -70.81 -55.10
N GLU A 20 78.15 -70.02 -55.31
CA GLU A 20 78.25 -68.65 -54.77
C GLU A 20 77.32 -67.69 -55.52
N VAL A 21 77.18 -67.87 -56.84
CA VAL A 21 76.24 -67.10 -57.66
C VAL A 21 74.80 -67.46 -57.31
N ASP A 22 74.47 -68.74 -57.14
CA ASP A 22 73.13 -69.22 -56.77
C ASP A 22 72.70 -68.64 -55.42
N SER A 23 73.56 -68.76 -54.39
CA SER A 23 73.30 -68.20 -53.07
C SER A 23 73.14 -66.68 -53.08
N PHE A 24 73.88 -65.97 -53.92
CA PHE A 24 73.74 -64.53 -54.04
C PHE A 24 72.47 -64.11 -54.79
N LEU A 25 72.04 -64.89 -55.80
CA LEU A 25 70.76 -64.67 -56.46
C LEU A 25 69.60 -64.94 -55.51
N ASP A 26 69.69 -65.97 -54.66
CA ASP A 26 68.73 -66.22 -53.58
C ASP A 26 68.67 -65.03 -52.60
N ASP A 27 69.83 -64.53 -52.13
CA ASP A 27 69.89 -63.33 -51.27
C ASP A 27 69.28 -62.07 -51.93
N ILE A 28 69.46 -61.90 -53.25
CA ILE A 28 68.83 -60.80 -54.02
C ILE A 28 67.33 -60.99 -54.09
N VAL A 29 66.85 -62.21 -54.36
CA VAL A 29 65.43 -62.51 -54.45
C VAL A 29 64.75 -62.25 -53.10
N ASP A 30 65.37 -62.70 -52.00
CA ASP A 30 64.87 -62.47 -50.65
C ASP A 30 64.85 -60.98 -50.30
N SER A 31 65.96 -60.26 -50.49
CA SER A 31 66.01 -58.82 -50.19
C SER A 31 65.10 -57.98 -51.09
N TYR A 32 64.90 -58.37 -52.36
CA TYR A 32 63.91 -57.74 -53.22
C TYR A 32 62.49 -58.03 -52.75
N GLY A 33 62.21 -59.26 -52.32
CA GLY A 33 60.95 -59.64 -51.68
C GLY A 33 60.64 -58.79 -50.45
N ASP A 34 61.60 -58.69 -49.52
CA ASP A 34 61.48 -57.86 -48.31
C ASP A 34 61.17 -56.39 -48.65
N THR A 35 61.86 -55.81 -49.65
CA THR A 35 61.59 -54.42 -50.07
C THR A 35 60.23 -54.26 -50.73
N LEU A 36 59.75 -55.28 -51.45
CA LEU A 36 58.43 -55.25 -52.07
C LEU A 36 57.33 -55.31 -51.01
N ASP A 37 57.50 -56.17 -50.01
CA ASP A 37 56.58 -56.28 -48.87
C ASP A 37 56.56 -54.98 -48.07
N GLU A 38 57.72 -54.37 -47.76
CA GLU A 38 57.80 -53.07 -47.10
C GLU A 38 57.12 -51.95 -47.92
N MET A 39 57.30 -51.96 -49.25
CA MET A 39 56.63 -51.01 -50.14
C MET A 39 55.10 -51.17 -50.11
N ILE A 40 54.60 -52.41 -50.05
CA ILE A 40 53.16 -52.70 -49.94
C ILE A 40 52.64 -52.21 -48.58
N ASP A 41 53.35 -52.50 -47.49
CA ASP A 41 52.97 -52.07 -46.15
C ASP A 41 52.93 -50.55 -46.01
N LEU A 42 53.94 -49.85 -46.51
CA LEU A 42 53.97 -48.38 -46.55
C LEU A 42 52.81 -47.82 -47.37
N LYS A 43 52.49 -48.43 -48.51
CA LYS A 43 51.37 -48.00 -49.35
C LYS A 43 50.04 -48.20 -48.64
N ASN A 44 49.85 -49.33 -47.95
CA ASN A 44 48.67 -49.58 -47.14
C ASN A 44 48.56 -48.58 -45.99
N GLN A 45 49.68 -48.22 -45.36
CA GLN A 45 49.71 -47.23 -44.30
C GLN A 45 49.34 -45.83 -44.81
N ILE A 46 49.82 -45.43 -45.99
CA ILE A 46 49.44 -44.16 -46.62
C ILE A 46 47.94 -44.12 -46.89
N VAL A 47 47.37 -45.18 -47.47
CA VAL A 47 45.91 -45.25 -47.73
C VAL A 47 45.12 -45.13 -46.42
N ALA A 48 45.52 -45.84 -45.37
CA ALA A 48 44.87 -45.75 -44.06
C ALA A 48 44.99 -44.36 -43.42
N GLN A 49 46.10 -43.65 -43.65
CA GLN A 49 46.28 -42.27 -43.19
C GLN A 49 45.41 -41.30 -43.98
N ASP A 50 45.31 -41.45 -45.30
CA ASP A 50 44.47 -40.61 -46.16
C ASP A 50 42.99 -40.75 -45.77
N GLU A 51 42.50 -41.96 -45.55
CA GLU A 51 41.13 -42.22 -45.05
C GLU A 51 40.88 -41.54 -43.69
N LYS A 52 41.89 -41.55 -42.80
CA LYS A 52 41.80 -40.89 -41.51
C LYS A 52 41.78 -39.37 -41.65
N ILE A 53 42.57 -38.80 -42.56
CA ILE A 53 42.58 -37.36 -42.85
C ILE A 53 41.22 -36.93 -43.40
N GLU A 54 40.67 -37.68 -44.36
CA GLU A 54 39.36 -37.38 -44.95
C GLU A 54 38.25 -37.40 -43.87
N LYS A 55 38.26 -38.41 -43.00
CA LYS A 55 37.32 -38.48 -41.88
C LYS A 55 37.45 -37.30 -40.92
N LEU A 56 38.68 -36.90 -40.59
CA LEU A 56 38.94 -35.74 -39.72
C LEU A 56 38.50 -34.42 -40.38
N GLN A 57 38.74 -34.27 -41.69
CA GLN A 57 38.28 -33.11 -42.44
C GLN A 57 36.75 -33.01 -42.44
N SER A 58 36.05 -34.11 -42.72
CA SER A 58 34.59 -34.16 -42.63
C SER A 58 34.07 -33.79 -41.24
N GLN A 59 34.71 -34.27 -40.17
CA GLN A 59 34.34 -33.89 -38.81
C GLN A 59 34.55 -32.39 -38.54
N VAL A 60 35.68 -31.83 -38.99
CA VAL A 60 35.96 -30.39 -38.84
C VAL A 60 34.91 -29.56 -39.57
N ASP A 61 34.51 -29.96 -40.77
CA ASP A 61 33.48 -29.27 -41.54
C ASP A 61 32.12 -29.30 -40.84
N ASP A 62 31.74 -30.45 -40.28
CA ASP A 62 30.52 -30.60 -39.48
C ASP A 62 30.55 -29.70 -38.23
N TYR A 63 31.68 -29.66 -37.53
CA TYR A 63 31.85 -28.76 -36.37
C TYR A 63 31.78 -27.29 -36.77
N ASN A 64 32.37 -26.91 -37.89
CA ASN A 64 32.30 -25.54 -38.41
C ASN A 64 30.87 -25.16 -38.77
N LYS A 65 30.13 -26.05 -39.44
CA LYS A 65 28.71 -25.84 -39.77
C LYS A 65 27.87 -25.66 -38.50
N LYS A 66 28.05 -26.54 -37.51
CA LYS A 66 27.34 -26.44 -36.23
C LYS A 66 27.69 -25.15 -35.48
N LYS A 67 28.95 -24.72 -35.53
CA LYS A 67 29.40 -23.46 -34.93
C LYS A 67 28.73 -22.24 -35.59
N MET A 68 28.58 -22.25 -36.91
CA MET A 68 27.86 -21.20 -37.63
C MET A 68 26.38 -21.17 -37.24
N GLU A 69 25.71 -22.32 -37.21
CA GLU A 69 24.31 -22.42 -36.79
C GLU A 69 24.09 -21.91 -35.36
N VAL A 70 24.95 -22.30 -34.42
CA VAL A 70 24.89 -21.79 -33.04
C VAL A 70 25.13 -20.28 -33.00
N ASN A 71 26.02 -19.74 -33.83
CA ASN A 71 26.24 -18.31 -33.91
C ASN A 71 25.00 -17.56 -34.40
N ASP A 72 24.36 -18.05 -35.46
CA ASP A 72 23.13 -17.47 -36.00
C ASP A 72 22.00 -17.50 -34.98
N VAL A 73 21.82 -18.62 -34.29
CA VAL A 73 20.84 -18.73 -33.20
C VAL A 73 21.15 -17.74 -32.07
N LEU A 74 22.41 -17.58 -31.67
CA LEU A 74 22.80 -16.61 -30.65
C LEU A 74 22.54 -15.17 -31.08
N VAL A 75 22.79 -14.83 -32.34
CA VAL A 75 22.53 -13.49 -32.89
C VAL A 75 21.02 -13.22 -32.91
N SER A 76 20.23 -14.18 -33.41
CA SER A 76 18.78 -14.09 -33.43
C SER A 76 18.20 -13.97 -32.01
N ALA A 77 18.64 -14.81 -31.07
CA ALA A 77 18.20 -14.75 -29.68
C ALA A 77 18.53 -13.41 -29.02
N ARG A 78 19.72 -12.84 -29.28
CA ARG A 78 20.08 -11.50 -28.79
C ARG A 78 19.20 -10.41 -29.40
N GLN A 79 18.89 -10.50 -30.69
CA GLN A 79 18.00 -9.55 -31.35
C GLN A 79 16.61 -9.62 -30.73
N SER A 80 16.01 -10.81 -30.61
CA SER A 80 14.69 -10.98 -29.99
C SER A 80 14.67 -10.53 -28.52
N ALA A 81 15.73 -10.78 -27.76
CA ALA A 81 15.84 -10.28 -26.39
C ALA A 81 15.87 -8.75 -26.32
N ASN A 82 16.59 -8.09 -27.25
CA ASN A 82 16.61 -6.63 -27.33
C ASN A 82 15.26 -6.05 -27.77
N GLU A 83 14.60 -6.68 -28.74
CA GLU A 83 13.25 -6.28 -29.18
C GLU A 83 12.24 -6.40 -28.04
N LEU A 84 12.27 -7.51 -27.29
CA LEU A 84 11.43 -7.71 -26.11
C LEU A 84 11.70 -6.67 -25.03
N LYS A 85 12.98 -6.37 -24.77
CA LYS A 85 13.36 -5.33 -23.81
C LYS A 85 12.81 -3.96 -24.21
N LEU A 86 12.98 -3.56 -25.47
CA LEU A 86 12.48 -2.27 -25.98
C LEU A 86 10.95 -2.19 -25.94
N ALA A 87 10.26 -3.29 -26.26
CA ALA A 87 8.81 -3.38 -26.16
C ALA A 87 8.33 -3.21 -24.72
N ALA A 88 8.95 -3.92 -23.77
CA ALA A 88 8.64 -3.81 -22.35
C ALA A 88 8.94 -2.41 -21.79
N GLU A 89 10.04 -1.79 -22.19
CA GLU A 89 10.37 -0.41 -21.80
C GLU A 89 9.32 0.60 -22.33
N LYS A 90 8.88 0.43 -23.58
CA LYS A 90 7.84 1.27 -24.17
C LYS A 90 6.49 1.09 -23.48
N GLU A 91 6.10 -0.16 -23.22
CA GLU A 91 4.85 -0.47 -22.54
C GLU A 91 4.85 0.07 -21.11
N ALA A 92 5.96 -0.11 -20.37
CA ALA A 92 6.11 0.46 -19.04
C ALA A 92 6.02 1.99 -19.05
N ALA A 93 6.66 2.65 -20.01
CA ALA A 93 6.57 4.10 -20.18
C ALA A 93 5.12 4.55 -20.46
N GLN A 94 4.39 3.81 -21.30
CA GLN A 94 3.00 4.08 -21.60
C GLN A 94 2.10 3.89 -20.38
N ILE A 95 2.27 2.81 -19.61
CA ILE A 95 1.53 2.58 -18.36
C ILE A 95 1.77 3.73 -17.38
N ILE A 96 3.01 4.20 -17.23
CA ILE A 96 3.33 5.33 -16.35
C ILE A 96 2.66 6.61 -16.86
N GLU A 97 2.67 6.86 -18.16
CA GLU A 97 2.01 8.04 -18.75
C GLU A 97 0.50 8.00 -18.55
N ASP A 98 -0.13 6.85 -18.79
CA ASP A 98 -1.56 6.66 -18.62
C ASP A 98 -1.97 6.77 -17.14
N ALA A 99 -1.19 6.19 -16.23
CA ALA A 99 -1.40 6.32 -14.79
C ALA A 99 -1.29 7.78 -14.32
N LYS A 100 -0.34 8.55 -14.87
CA LYS A 100 -0.21 10.00 -14.58
C LYS A 100 -1.43 10.78 -15.06
N LYS A 101 -1.87 10.56 -16.30
CA LYS A 101 -3.08 11.21 -16.85
C LYS A 101 -4.32 10.88 -16.03
N GLN A 102 -4.46 9.63 -15.62
CA GLN A 102 -5.57 9.22 -14.76
C GLN A 102 -5.50 9.91 -13.39
N ALA A 103 -4.33 9.91 -12.75
CA ALA A 103 -4.14 10.58 -11.47
C ALA A 103 -4.42 12.09 -11.54
N GLU A 104 -4.01 12.76 -12.62
CA GLU A 104 -4.32 14.18 -12.86
C GLU A 104 -5.82 14.40 -13.02
N THR A 105 -6.49 13.53 -13.78
CA THR A 105 -7.95 13.59 -13.99
C THR A 105 -8.70 13.41 -12.67
N ASP A 106 -8.34 12.39 -11.90
CA ASP A 106 -8.95 12.09 -10.61
C ASP A 106 -8.70 13.21 -9.59
N THR A 107 -7.49 13.78 -9.56
CA THR A 107 -7.15 14.92 -8.70
C THR A 107 -7.99 16.15 -9.05
N ASN A 108 -8.14 16.45 -10.34
CA ASN A 108 -8.96 17.57 -10.79
C ASN A 108 -10.44 17.36 -10.45
N PHE A 109 -10.95 16.14 -10.62
CA PHE A 109 -12.32 15.79 -10.25
C PHE A 109 -12.55 15.92 -8.74
N GLN A 110 -11.63 15.43 -7.90
CA GLN A 110 -11.68 15.58 -6.46
C GLN A 110 -11.64 17.05 -6.02
N LYS A 111 -10.79 17.85 -6.65
CA LYS A 111 -10.72 19.29 -6.39
C LYS A 111 -12.04 20.00 -6.72
N GLN A 112 -12.65 19.68 -7.86
CA GLN A 112 -13.96 20.23 -8.22
C GLN A 112 -15.05 19.83 -7.22
N GLN A 113 -15.05 18.57 -6.76
CA GLN A 113 -15.98 18.12 -5.72
C GLN A 113 -15.75 18.86 -4.40
N GLN A 114 -14.48 19.05 -3.99
CA GLN A 114 -14.15 19.79 -2.79
C GLN A 114 -14.63 21.24 -2.87
N GLU A 115 -14.43 21.91 -4.01
CA GLU A 115 -14.92 23.27 -4.25
C GLU A 115 -16.45 23.33 -4.15
N THR A 116 -17.15 22.34 -4.73
CA THR A 116 -18.62 22.23 -4.67
C THR A 116 -19.11 22.04 -3.23
N ILE A 117 -18.55 21.08 -2.49
CA ILE A 117 -18.90 20.81 -1.09
C ILE A 117 -18.60 22.04 -0.21
N SER A 118 -17.49 22.74 -0.45
CA SER A 118 -17.14 23.96 0.27
C SER A 118 -18.14 25.08 0.01
N ALA A 119 -18.61 25.23 -1.24
CA ALA A 119 -19.64 26.20 -1.60
C ALA A 119 -20.98 25.85 -0.95
N ASP A 120 -21.41 24.58 -1.02
CA ASP A 120 -22.64 24.10 -0.39
C ASP A 120 -22.60 24.26 1.14
N TYR A 121 -21.45 23.97 1.77
CA TYR A 121 -21.24 24.18 3.20
C TYR A 121 -21.43 25.65 3.60
N LYS A 122 -20.87 26.59 2.82
CA LYS A 122 -21.07 28.03 3.04
C LYS A 122 -22.53 28.42 2.90
N ARG A 123 -23.22 27.94 1.86
CA ARG A 123 -24.66 28.19 1.66
C ARG A 123 -25.49 27.71 2.85
N ILE A 124 -25.29 26.46 3.29
CA ILE A 124 -26.01 25.89 4.44
C ILE A 124 -25.71 26.68 5.71
N LYS A 125 -24.46 27.09 5.92
CA LYS A 125 -24.09 27.92 7.09
C LYS A 125 -24.83 29.25 7.10
N GLU A 126 -24.96 29.91 5.94
CA GLU A 126 -25.74 31.15 5.81
C GLU A 126 -27.23 30.91 6.08
N GLU A 127 -27.82 29.86 5.51
CA GLU A 127 -29.22 29.47 5.75
C GLU A 127 -29.48 29.18 7.24
N VAL A 128 -28.57 28.46 7.92
CA VAL A 128 -28.65 28.19 9.36
C VAL A 128 -28.54 29.47 10.17
N ALA A 129 -27.66 30.40 9.78
CA ALA A 129 -27.53 31.69 10.46
C ALA A 129 -28.82 32.52 10.34
N VAL A 130 -29.42 32.57 9.15
CA VAL A 130 -30.71 33.24 8.91
C VAL A 130 -31.83 32.57 9.72
N PHE A 131 -31.89 31.24 9.71
CA PHE A 131 -32.89 30.48 10.48
C PHE A 131 -32.75 30.71 11.99
N ARG A 132 -31.52 30.70 12.51
CA ARG A 132 -31.24 30.99 13.92
C ARG A 132 -31.72 32.39 14.29
N LYS A 133 -31.41 33.39 13.47
CA LYS A 133 -31.90 34.75 13.69
C LYS A 133 -33.43 34.81 13.66
N HIS A 134 -34.06 34.15 12.69
CA HIS A 134 -35.51 34.08 12.59
C HIS A 134 -36.17 33.48 13.84
N ILE A 135 -35.59 32.42 14.41
CA ILE A 135 -36.08 31.84 15.68
C ILE A 135 -35.88 32.82 16.83
N GLN A 136 -34.72 33.47 16.93
CA GLN A 136 -34.47 34.47 17.97
C GLN A 136 -35.49 35.60 17.89
N ASP A 137 -35.72 36.16 16.70
CA ASP A 137 -36.71 37.21 16.46
C ASP A 137 -38.13 36.74 16.81
N LEU A 138 -38.49 35.49 16.48
CA LEU A 138 -39.80 34.90 16.85
C LEU A 138 -39.95 34.79 18.37
N LEU A 139 -38.94 34.26 19.05
CA LEU A 139 -38.96 34.11 20.50
C LEU A 139 -38.99 35.47 21.21
N GLU A 140 -38.19 36.44 20.76
CA GLU A 140 -38.22 37.81 21.28
C GLU A 140 -39.60 38.43 21.08
N LYS A 141 -40.23 38.23 19.91
CA LYS A 141 -41.60 38.68 19.68
C LYS A 141 -42.59 38.03 20.65
N GLN A 142 -42.51 36.71 20.88
CA GLN A 142 -43.37 36.03 21.84
C GLN A 142 -43.13 36.51 23.28
N ILE A 143 -41.87 36.76 23.66
CA ILE A 143 -41.55 37.34 24.96
C ILE A 143 -42.14 38.74 25.10
N ASN A 144 -42.01 39.57 24.06
CA ASN A 144 -42.59 40.92 24.03
C ASN A 144 -44.12 40.87 24.15
N ASP A 145 -44.77 39.94 23.42
CA ASP A 145 -46.22 39.71 23.50
C ASP A 145 -46.64 39.27 24.92
N LEU A 146 -45.84 38.44 25.62
CA LEU A 146 -46.10 38.06 27.03
C LEU A 146 -45.81 39.19 28.03
N SER A 147 -44.85 40.06 27.73
CA SER A 147 -44.47 41.18 28.59
C SER A 147 -45.41 42.38 28.49
N ASP A 148 -46.42 42.32 27.62
CA ASP A 148 -47.44 43.35 27.52
C ASP A 148 -48.22 43.42 28.84
N GLU A 149 -47.89 44.39 29.70
CA GLU A 149 -48.52 44.65 31.02
C GLU A 149 -50.06 44.79 30.94
N ASN A 150 -50.60 44.92 29.73
CA ASN A 150 -52.03 44.95 29.44
C ASN A 150 -52.74 43.59 29.61
N TRP A 151 -52.03 42.46 29.71
CA TRP A 151 -52.69 41.16 29.95
C TRP A 151 -53.40 41.12 31.30
N GLN A 152 -52.87 41.80 32.33
CA GLN A 152 -53.52 41.90 33.64
C GLN A 152 -54.79 42.74 33.53
N HIS A 153 -54.69 43.90 32.86
CA HIS A 153 -55.82 44.80 32.65
C HIS A 153 -56.98 44.13 31.89
N THR A 154 -56.67 43.43 30.79
CA THR A 154 -57.66 42.72 29.99
C THR A 154 -58.30 41.53 30.72
N LEU A 155 -57.54 40.85 31.59
CA LEU A 155 -58.07 39.75 32.40
C LEU A 155 -59.00 40.28 33.50
N ASP A 156 -58.63 41.38 34.15
CA ASP A 156 -59.47 42.03 35.15
C ASP A 156 -60.76 42.62 34.56
N GLU A 157 -60.72 43.19 33.36
CA GLU A 157 -61.92 43.63 32.63
C GLU A 157 -62.87 42.45 32.35
N PHE A 158 -62.35 41.31 31.92
CA PHE A 158 -63.16 40.13 31.61
C PHE A 158 -63.82 39.54 32.87
N TYR A 159 -63.07 39.41 33.97
CA TYR A 159 -63.57 38.86 35.22
C TYR A 159 -64.27 39.89 36.12
N HIS A 160 -64.35 41.16 35.68
CA HIS A 160 -64.93 42.27 36.44
C HIS A 160 -64.30 42.41 37.84
N THR A 161 -63.00 42.15 37.94
CA THR A 161 -62.23 42.28 39.18
C THR A 161 -61.67 43.69 39.27
N GLU A 162 -62.24 44.51 40.16
CA GLU A 162 -61.78 45.89 40.37
C GLU A 162 -60.43 45.88 41.11
N ARG A 163 -59.36 46.19 40.38
CA ARG A 163 -58.01 46.41 40.93
C ARG A 163 -57.52 47.81 40.63
N PHE A 164 -56.73 48.37 41.55
CA PHE A 164 -56.03 49.62 41.34
C PHE A 164 -54.66 49.36 40.71
N TYR A 165 -54.38 50.01 39.58
CA TYR A 165 -53.13 49.92 38.84
C TYR A 165 -52.29 51.18 39.09
N PRO A 166 -51.22 51.13 39.90
CA PRO A 166 -50.33 52.27 40.11
C PRO A 166 -49.59 52.65 38.82
N GLY A 167 -49.44 53.95 38.56
CA GLY A 167 -48.74 54.45 37.36
C GLY A 167 -47.23 54.17 37.30
N ASP A 168 -46.67 53.56 38.36
CA ASP A 168 -45.26 53.17 38.49
C ASP A 168 -45.00 51.72 38.02
N GLY A 169 -46.01 51.02 37.50
CA GLY A 169 -45.89 49.63 37.02
C GLY A 169 -45.76 48.58 38.12
N SER A 170 -46.01 48.96 39.38
CA SER A 170 -46.05 48.05 40.52
C SER A 170 -47.25 47.09 40.45
N GLU A 171 -47.20 45.97 41.20
CA GLU A 171 -48.28 44.98 41.22
C GLU A 171 -49.66 45.61 41.59
N PRO A 172 -50.75 45.20 40.90
CA PRO A 172 -52.07 45.81 41.10
C PRO A 172 -52.68 45.39 42.46
N LEU A 173 -53.21 46.38 43.18
CA LEU A 173 -53.82 46.18 44.50
C LEU A 173 -55.31 45.81 44.38
N SER A 174 -55.74 44.78 45.12
CA SER A 174 -57.15 44.40 45.25
C SER A 174 -57.87 45.35 46.22
N TYR A 175 -59.07 45.80 45.86
CA TYR A 175 -59.89 46.68 46.71
C TYR A 175 -60.32 46.04 48.04
N ALA A 176 -60.40 44.71 48.08
CA ALA A 176 -60.68 43.97 49.32
C ALA A 176 -59.48 43.98 50.28
N GLN A 177 -58.29 43.89 49.71
CA GLN A 177 -57.04 43.83 50.46
C GLN A 177 -56.61 45.22 50.94
N SER A 178 -56.90 46.26 50.16
CA SER A 178 -56.67 47.65 50.58
C SER A 178 -57.55 48.03 51.76
N GLN A 179 -58.82 47.60 51.80
CA GLN A 179 -59.68 47.85 52.96
C GLN A 179 -59.23 47.07 54.20
N GLU A 180 -58.74 45.83 54.04
CA GLU A 180 -58.26 45.02 55.16
C GLU A 180 -56.92 45.55 55.72
N GLU A 181 -56.01 46.01 54.86
CA GLU A 181 -54.77 46.70 55.28
C GLU A 181 -55.05 48.10 55.86
N GLU A 182 -56.03 48.83 55.33
CA GLU A 182 -56.46 50.13 55.87
C GLU A 182 -57.15 49.96 57.22
N PHE A 183 -58.02 48.96 57.39
CA PHE A 183 -58.63 48.59 58.67
C PHE A 183 -57.60 48.06 59.68
N ALA A 184 -56.57 47.33 59.22
CA ALA A 184 -55.45 46.91 60.07
C ALA A 184 -54.57 48.10 60.49
N ARG A 185 -54.30 49.05 59.58
CA ARG A 185 -53.58 50.29 59.92
C ARG A 185 -54.39 51.20 60.85
N GLU A 186 -55.70 51.28 60.67
CA GLU A 186 -56.59 52.10 61.50
C GLU A 186 -56.80 51.45 62.88
N SER A 187 -56.91 50.11 62.95
CA SER A 187 -56.90 49.36 64.22
C SER A 187 -55.57 49.43 64.95
N ALA A 188 -54.45 49.61 64.24
CA ALA A 188 -53.13 49.82 64.83
C ALA A 188 -52.89 51.28 65.28
N LEU A 189 -53.79 52.22 64.95
CA LEU A 189 -53.71 53.61 65.37
C LEU A 189 -54.60 53.95 66.59
N ASP A 190 -55.56 53.09 66.96
CA ASP A 190 -56.51 53.31 68.07
C ASP A 190 -56.06 52.67 69.40
N ASP A 191 -54.89 52.02 69.41
CA ASP A 191 -54.29 51.38 70.58
C ASP A 191 -52.85 51.91 70.78
N GLU A 192 -52.68 53.23 70.98
CA GLU A 192 -51.48 53.79 71.63
C GLU A 192 -51.71 55.29 72.01
N ILE A 193 -52.05 55.53 73.28
CA ILE A 193 -51.80 56.80 73.98
C ILE A 193 -50.90 56.50 75.18
N ASP A 194 -49.70 57.10 75.11
CA ASP A 194 -48.75 57.50 76.15
C ASP A 194 -48.53 56.59 77.37
N ASP A 195 -47.27 56.15 77.55
CA ASP A 195 -46.39 56.82 78.53
C ASP A 195 -44.96 56.24 78.52
N ASP A 196 -44.01 57.18 78.59
CA ASP A 196 -42.70 57.13 79.27
C ASP A 196 -41.52 56.25 78.77
N GLU A 197 -40.42 56.98 78.46
CA GLU A 197 -38.98 56.62 78.53
C GLU A 197 -38.59 55.93 79.89
N PRO A 198 -37.35 55.38 80.11
CA PRO A 198 -36.12 55.33 79.28
C PRO A 198 -35.32 53.97 79.35
N ASP A 199 -34.21 53.94 78.59
CA ASP A 199 -32.93 53.17 78.72
C ASP A 199 -32.84 51.89 79.58
N ILE A 200 -32.17 50.84 79.03
CA ILE A 200 -30.93 50.20 79.55
C ILE A 200 -30.65 48.80 78.91
N ILE A 201 -29.56 48.73 78.13
CA ILE A 201 -28.40 47.80 78.18
C ILE A 201 -28.55 46.26 78.06
N ASP A 202 -27.71 45.73 77.16
CA ASP A 202 -26.97 44.45 77.10
C ASP A 202 -27.53 43.16 76.45
N ASN A 203 -26.76 42.74 75.43
CA ASN A 203 -26.21 41.40 75.13
C ASN A 203 -27.16 40.21 74.86
N GLU A 204 -27.05 39.59 73.69
CA GLU A 204 -26.11 38.48 73.44
C GLU A 204 -26.14 38.01 71.97
N ASP A 205 -24.99 37.49 71.54
CA ASP A 205 -24.68 36.83 70.28
C ASP A 205 -25.62 35.66 69.93
N LEU A 206 -25.80 35.37 68.64
CA LEU A 206 -25.72 33.98 68.15
C LEU A 206 -25.23 33.91 66.69
N ASP A 207 -24.13 33.16 66.57
CA ASP A 207 -23.46 32.63 65.39
C ASP A 207 -24.38 31.97 64.34
N GLY A 208 -23.91 31.90 63.10
CA GLY A 208 -24.50 30.96 62.13
C GLY A 208 -24.03 31.00 60.69
N LEU A 209 -22.73 30.74 60.46
CA LEU A 209 -22.21 29.87 59.38
C LEU A 209 -22.68 30.08 57.93
N ASN A 210 -21.75 30.39 57.02
CA ASN A 210 -21.29 29.48 55.93
C ASN A 210 -20.27 30.22 55.04
N SER A 211 -18.96 30.08 55.30
CA SER A 211 -17.99 29.23 54.58
C SER A 211 -17.85 29.57 53.09
N THR A 212 -16.84 30.35 52.68
CA THR A 212 -15.42 30.00 52.51
C THR A 212 -15.15 29.15 51.27
N GLN A 213 -14.27 29.73 50.47
CA GLN A 213 -13.57 29.26 49.29
C GLN A 213 -12.56 28.15 49.62
N GLU A 214 -12.47 27.13 48.76
CA GLU A 214 -11.20 26.58 48.26
C GLU A 214 -11.43 25.67 47.03
N PRO A 215 -10.41 25.48 46.17
CA PRO A 215 -10.46 24.67 44.96
C PRO A 215 -10.01 23.22 45.23
N ASP A 216 -10.70 22.25 44.67
CA ASP A 216 -10.24 20.85 44.69
C ASP A 216 -9.22 20.61 43.56
N ASP A 217 -7.99 20.36 43.98
CA ASP A 217 -6.97 19.64 43.23
C ASP A 217 -7.38 18.17 43.07
N LEU A 218 -7.69 17.75 41.84
CA LEU A 218 -7.75 16.34 41.47
C LEU A 218 -6.90 16.08 40.23
N ASP A 219 -5.69 15.59 40.51
CA ASP A 219 -4.92 14.58 39.78
C ASP A 219 -5.31 14.32 38.31
N SER A 220 -4.72 15.11 37.40
CA SER A 220 -4.69 14.78 35.97
C SER A 220 -3.54 13.83 35.67
N SER A 221 -3.69 12.57 36.07
CA SER A 221 -2.95 11.47 35.46
C SER A 221 -3.77 10.92 34.29
N SER A 222 -3.29 11.21 33.07
CA SER A 222 -3.50 10.53 31.79
C SER A 222 -4.69 9.54 31.64
N THR A 223 -5.64 9.88 30.77
CA THR A 223 -6.24 8.91 29.84
C THR A 223 -6.47 9.54 28.47
N ILE A 224 -5.56 9.24 27.54
CA ILE A 224 -5.76 9.33 26.10
C ILE A 224 -6.88 8.35 25.74
N LEU A 225 -7.98 8.87 25.23
CA LEU A 225 -9.09 8.09 24.68
C LEU A 225 -8.65 7.53 23.32
N SER A 226 -7.97 6.37 23.34
CA SER A 226 -7.61 5.66 22.11
C SER A 226 -8.78 4.77 21.71
N GLY A 227 -9.43 5.13 20.61
CA GLY A 227 -10.51 4.35 20.01
C GLY A 227 -10.02 2.96 19.63
N ASP A 228 -10.81 1.97 20.03
CA ASP A 228 -10.69 0.58 19.64
C ASP A 228 -10.93 0.45 18.12
N SER A 229 -9.96 -0.12 17.41
CA SER A 229 -10.07 -0.57 16.02
C SER A 229 -9.51 -1.99 15.96
N PRO A 230 -10.34 -3.02 15.78
CA PRO A 230 -9.86 -4.38 15.72
C PRO A 230 -9.54 -4.75 14.26
N SER A 231 -8.28 -4.61 13.88
CA SER A 231 -7.69 -5.41 12.79
C SER A 231 -6.17 -5.43 12.94
N GLN A 232 -5.68 -6.31 13.82
CA GLN A 232 -4.30 -6.79 13.72
C GLN A 232 -4.33 -8.26 13.35
N GLU A 233 -3.98 -8.54 12.10
CA GLU A 233 -3.53 -9.86 11.66
C GLU A 233 -2.06 -9.99 12.11
N THR A 234 -1.83 -10.82 13.11
CA THR A 234 -0.50 -11.10 13.65
C THR A 234 0.28 -11.97 12.67
N VAL A 235 1.34 -11.43 12.08
CA VAL A 235 2.36 -12.23 11.37
C VAL A 235 3.21 -12.93 12.41
N ASP A 236 2.97 -14.23 12.59
CA ASP A 236 3.83 -15.13 13.35
C ASP A 236 5.17 -15.28 12.62
N ARG A 237 6.24 -14.77 13.23
CA ARG A 237 7.62 -15.02 12.80
C ARG A 237 8.19 -16.15 13.65
N SER A 238 7.71 -17.36 13.41
CA SER A 238 8.39 -18.57 13.85
C SER A 238 8.58 -19.49 12.64
N ASN A 239 9.85 -19.73 12.30
CA ASN A 239 10.32 -20.51 11.16
C ASN A 239 9.78 -21.94 11.20
N PRO A 240 9.07 -22.44 10.16
CA PRO A 240 8.88 -23.86 9.98
C PRO A 240 9.61 -24.33 8.72
N GLU A 241 10.49 -25.32 8.88
CA GLU A 241 10.98 -26.12 7.76
C GLU A 241 9.77 -26.74 7.04
N ILE A 242 9.53 -26.33 5.79
CA ILE A 242 8.44 -26.84 4.97
C ILE A 242 8.88 -28.17 4.35
N ASN A 243 8.47 -29.28 4.97
CA ASN A 243 8.38 -30.57 4.30
C ASN A 243 7.09 -30.58 3.46
N PHE A 244 7.24 -30.60 2.14
CA PHE A 244 6.11 -30.78 1.21
C PHE A 244 5.57 -32.21 1.34
N SER A 245 4.37 -32.36 1.89
CA SER A 245 3.55 -33.57 1.75
C SER A 245 2.59 -33.40 0.58
N ASP A 246 2.54 -34.39 -0.31
CA ASP A 246 1.84 -34.45 -1.62
C ASP A 246 0.29 -34.36 -1.58
N ASN A 247 -0.34 -33.73 -0.60
CA ASN A 247 -1.81 -33.78 -0.45
C ASN A 247 -2.46 -32.46 0.02
N ALA A 248 -2.06 -31.33 -0.56
CA ALA A 248 -2.77 -30.05 -0.41
C ALA A 248 -3.68 -29.75 -1.63
N PRO A 249 -4.87 -29.16 -1.44
CA PRO A 249 -5.79 -28.88 -2.54
C PRO A 249 -5.27 -27.75 -3.45
N THR A 250 -5.08 -28.07 -4.74
CA THR A 250 -4.67 -27.12 -5.78
C THR A 250 -5.84 -26.23 -6.21
N ILE A 251 -5.67 -24.91 -6.10
CA ILE A 251 -6.62 -23.91 -6.62
C ILE A 251 -6.38 -23.77 -8.13
N VAL A 252 -7.36 -24.17 -8.94
CA VAL A 252 -7.32 -24.07 -10.41
C VAL A 252 -8.12 -22.84 -10.85
N PHE A 253 -7.47 -21.93 -11.58
CA PHE A 253 -8.11 -20.78 -12.21
C PHE A 253 -8.80 -21.18 -13.53
N PRO A 254 -9.91 -20.52 -13.92
CA PRO A 254 -10.75 -20.91 -15.06
C PRO A 254 -10.07 -20.86 -16.45
N ASP A 255 -8.86 -20.32 -16.59
CA ASP A 255 -8.15 -20.22 -17.87
C ASP A 255 -7.32 -21.46 -18.25
N ASN A 256 -7.13 -22.44 -17.35
CA ASN A 256 -6.28 -23.61 -17.60
C ASN A 256 -6.95 -24.75 -18.42
N TYR A 257 -8.13 -24.53 -19.00
CA TYR A 257 -8.92 -25.56 -19.70
C TYR A 257 -8.70 -25.63 -21.23
N LYS A 258 -7.50 -25.33 -21.75
CA LYS A 258 -7.32 -25.25 -23.21
C LYS A 258 -6.44 -26.27 -23.93
N ASP A 259 -5.75 -27.19 -23.25
CA ASP A 259 -4.84 -28.10 -23.96
C ASP A 259 -5.02 -29.59 -23.61
N HIS A 260 -6.26 -30.07 -23.48
CA HIS A 260 -6.56 -31.51 -23.56
C HIS A 260 -7.82 -31.78 -24.38
N ASN A 261 -7.65 -31.84 -25.71
CA ASN A 261 -8.29 -32.83 -26.58
C ASN A 261 -7.54 -32.93 -27.92
#